data_AF-A0A0Q7EIB1-F1
#
_entry.id   AF-A0A0Q7EIB1-F1
#
_cell.length_a   1.000
_cell.length_b   1.000
_cell.length_c   1.000
_cell.angle_alpha   90.00
_cell.angle_beta   90.00
_cell.angle_gamma   90.00
#
_symmetry.space_group_name_H-M   'P 1'
#
loop_
_entity.id
_entity.type
_entity.pdbx_description
1 polymer ?
#
loop_
_entity_poly.entity_id
_entity_poly.type
_entity_poly.pdbx_seq_one_letter_code
_entity_poly.pdbx_strand_id
1 'polypeptide(L)'
;MSWLTRHAARLFGAATAVGLALATASPAAAQSAIRDTEIETIVSEWSNPVFSAMGLEPSEVEILLINDNDLNAFATRGRIIGLNTGLILRTRNPNELLGVVAHEAGHVKNRHTLRDGAQNAGMQPMLMTMALGALAIAAGAPDAGAVLLGNSQYFGTLSALRYMTHQEGEADNSGARALERAGESGRGLVSFFENFRSQEVFSDARRYPYFRSHPLSSDRIENLRRFVQEQPHYDHRDSPERMAQHALILAKIHAFMDSPNQTLRDFPESDTSLPARYARAIAWYRDGQTDRALAAVDEFLAEQPENPYFWELKGQILFEEGRPNEAIGAHQRSVEIKPDAPLLRINLAHALIETNDPAKLDAAVDQLKRATAMENDNSMGWRLLSQAYASQGKEGEARLASAEMYFAAGAEQQATQFALRARDMLEPGSAEWTRAMDIVFASGATQADVDAMDERYERRRPTVVVPAGG
;
A
#
# COMPACT_ATOMS: atom_id res chain seq x y z
N MET A 1 -16.66 -32.28 55.38
CA MET A 1 -15.58 -31.76 54.52
C MET A 1 -16.01 -30.40 54.01
N SER A 2 -15.29 -29.37 54.46
CA SER A 2 -15.82 -28.05 54.76
C SER A 2 -16.01 -27.16 53.53
N TRP A 3 -16.94 -26.21 53.67
CA TRP A 3 -17.25 -25.10 52.77
C TRP A 3 -16.00 -24.35 52.22
N LEU A 4 -14.87 -24.45 52.91
CA LEU A 4 -13.56 -23.91 52.51
C LEU A 4 -12.95 -24.62 51.28
N THR A 5 -13.17 -25.92 51.07
CA THR A 5 -12.59 -26.64 49.91
C THR A 5 -13.30 -26.32 48.59
N ARG A 6 -14.58 -25.93 48.64
CA ARG A 6 -15.35 -25.54 47.43
C ARG A 6 -15.00 -24.13 46.93
N HIS A 7 -14.55 -23.24 47.80
CA HIS A 7 -14.12 -21.88 47.40
C HIS A 7 -12.68 -21.87 46.90
N ALA A 8 -11.79 -22.71 47.47
CA ALA A 8 -10.43 -22.88 46.97
C ALA A 8 -10.39 -23.45 45.53
N ALA A 9 -11.26 -24.41 45.20
CA ALA A 9 -11.35 -24.97 43.84
C ALA A 9 -11.91 -23.97 42.80
N ARG A 10 -12.81 -23.06 43.20
CA ARG A 10 -13.35 -22.01 42.32
C ARG A 10 -12.38 -20.85 42.11
N LEU A 11 -11.60 -20.49 43.13
CA LEU A 11 -10.54 -19.48 43.00
C LEU A 11 -9.36 -19.99 42.18
N PHE A 12 -8.99 -21.27 42.30
CA PHE A 12 -7.98 -21.86 41.41
C PHE A 12 -8.47 -21.97 39.97
N GLY A 13 -9.72 -22.42 39.73
CA GLY A 13 -10.28 -22.51 38.38
C GLY A 13 -10.48 -21.16 37.68
N ALA A 14 -10.80 -20.10 38.44
CA ALA A 14 -10.87 -18.74 37.90
C ALA A 14 -9.48 -18.14 37.65
N ALA A 15 -8.49 -18.46 38.48
CA ALA A 15 -7.11 -18.00 38.27
C ALA A 15 -6.42 -18.69 37.08
N THR A 16 -6.70 -19.97 36.79
CA THR A 16 -6.23 -20.61 35.54
C THR A 16 -7.03 -20.16 34.32
N ALA A 17 -8.32 -19.87 34.43
CA ALA A 17 -9.11 -19.34 33.30
C ALA A 17 -8.73 -17.89 32.94
N VAL A 18 -8.40 -17.05 33.93
CA VAL A 18 -7.88 -15.69 33.71
C VAL A 18 -6.39 -15.73 33.29
N GLY A 19 -5.61 -16.67 33.81
CA GLY A 19 -4.22 -16.89 33.39
C GLY A 19 -4.07 -17.43 31.96
N LEU A 20 -5.03 -18.23 31.46
CA LEU A 20 -5.08 -18.64 30.05
C LEU A 20 -5.72 -17.61 29.12
N ALA A 21 -6.58 -16.73 29.62
CA ALA A 21 -7.12 -15.59 28.84
C ALA A 21 -6.13 -14.41 28.75
N LEU A 22 -5.12 -14.38 29.62
CA LEU A 22 -3.94 -13.51 29.56
C LEU A 22 -2.73 -14.21 28.95
N ALA A 23 -2.93 -15.32 28.23
CA ALA A 23 -1.99 -15.69 27.18
C ALA A 23 -1.94 -14.49 26.25
N THR A 24 -0.90 -13.69 26.43
CA THR A 24 -0.57 -12.54 25.61
C THR A 24 -0.74 -13.02 24.19
N ALA A 25 -1.81 -12.59 23.52
CA ALA A 25 -1.74 -12.42 22.10
C ALA A 25 -0.55 -11.48 21.97
N SER A 26 0.63 -12.05 21.69
CA SER A 26 1.74 -11.28 21.16
C SER A 26 1.08 -10.38 20.12
N PRO A 27 1.27 -9.05 20.17
CA PRO A 27 0.78 -8.23 19.08
C PRO A 27 1.41 -8.85 17.84
N ALA A 28 0.60 -9.60 17.08
CA ALA A 28 1.00 -10.01 15.75
C ALA A 28 1.32 -8.67 15.11
N ALA A 29 2.59 -8.45 14.75
CA ALA A 29 3.01 -7.23 14.09
C ALA A 29 1.95 -6.96 13.03
N ALA A 30 1.25 -5.83 13.16
CA ALA A 30 0.03 -5.64 12.41
C ALA A 30 0.41 -5.56 10.93
N GLN A 31 0.20 -6.65 10.17
CA GLN A 31 0.41 -6.66 8.74
C GLN A 31 -0.39 -5.51 8.14
N SER A 32 0.31 -4.59 7.49
CA SER A 32 -0.27 -3.40 6.88
C SER A 32 0.30 -3.28 5.49
N ALA A 33 -0.53 -2.96 4.50
CA ALA A 33 0.00 -2.68 3.18
C ALA A 33 0.70 -1.31 3.16
N ILE A 34 1.91 -1.28 2.60
CA ILE A 34 2.82 -0.13 2.50
C ILE A 34 2.59 0.55 1.16
N ARG A 35 2.67 1.88 1.16
CA ARG A 35 2.76 2.68 -0.05
C ARG A 35 4.15 3.27 -0.20
N ASP A 36 4.79 3.04 -1.33
CA ASP A 36 6.13 3.57 -1.63
C ASP A 36 6.28 3.85 -3.12
N THR A 37 6.46 5.12 -3.48
CA THR A 37 6.52 5.54 -4.89
C THR A 37 7.66 4.85 -5.65
N GLU A 38 8.82 4.68 -5.03
CA GLU A 38 10.01 4.12 -5.67
C GLU A 38 9.81 2.64 -5.97
N ILE A 39 9.45 1.87 -4.94
CA ILE A 39 9.27 0.42 -5.08
C ILE A 39 8.09 0.11 -6.00
N GLU A 40 6.95 0.77 -5.83
CA GLU A 40 5.77 0.56 -6.67
C GLU A 40 6.04 0.90 -8.13
N THR A 41 6.69 2.04 -8.41
CA THR A 41 7.01 2.44 -9.79
C THR A 41 7.94 1.44 -10.43
N ILE A 42 9.05 1.10 -9.77
CA ILE A 42 10.06 0.19 -10.33
C ILE A 42 9.46 -1.19 -10.60
N VAL A 43 8.73 -1.77 -9.63
CA VAL A 43 8.12 -3.08 -9.79
C VAL A 43 7.06 -3.05 -10.90
N SER A 44 6.25 -1.99 -10.98
CA SER A 44 5.25 -1.83 -12.04
C SER A 44 5.88 -1.70 -13.42
N GLU A 45 6.94 -0.90 -13.57
CA GLU A 45 7.67 -0.75 -14.84
C GLU A 45 8.22 -2.09 -15.34
N TRP A 46 8.74 -2.92 -14.43
CA TRP A 46 9.21 -4.26 -14.77
C TRP A 46 8.08 -5.23 -15.11
N SER A 47 6.95 -5.15 -14.41
CA SER A 47 5.84 -6.11 -14.55
C SER A 47 4.88 -5.80 -15.69
N ASN A 48 4.70 -4.53 -16.05
CA ASN A 48 3.71 -4.10 -17.06
C ASN A 48 3.87 -4.80 -18.42
N PRO A 49 5.08 -4.93 -19.00
CA PRO A 49 5.26 -5.69 -20.25
C PRO A 49 4.86 -7.16 -20.12
N VAL A 50 5.11 -7.78 -18.95
CA VAL A 50 4.75 -9.16 -18.66
C VAL A 50 3.24 -9.32 -18.51
N PHE A 51 2.56 -8.36 -17.85
CA PHE A 51 1.10 -8.34 -17.75
C PHE A 51 0.44 -8.22 -19.14
N SER A 52 0.91 -7.27 -19.96
CA SER A 52 0.43 -7.13 -21.35
C SER A 52 0.68 -8.39 -22.17
N ALA A 53 1.87 -9.01 -22.06
CA ALA A 53 2.18 -10.26 -22.72
C ALA A 53 1.24 -11.39 -22.26
N MET A 54 0.84 -11.42 -20.98
CA MET A 54 -0.13 -12.36 -20.45
C MET A 54 -1.58 -12.07 -20.91
N GLY A 55 -1.82 -10.93 -21.56
CA GLY A 55 -3.15 -10.45 -21.94
C GLY A 55 -3.96 -10.02 -20.72
N LEU A 56 -3.28 -9.40 -19.75
CA LEU A 56 -3.86 -8.61 -18.68
C LEU A 56 -3.64 -7.14 -19.01
N GLU A 57 -4.62 -6.29 -18.73
CA GLU A 57 -4.45 -4.85 -18.83
C GLU A 57 -3.63 -4.39 -17.60
N PRO A 58 -2.44 -3.77 -17.76
CA PRO A 58 -1.58 -3.44 -16.63
C PRO A 58 -2.24 -2.52 -15.61
N SER A 59 -3.06 -1.56 -16.05
CA SER A 59 -3.81 -0.65 -15.17
C SER A 59 -4.92 -1.33 -14.37
N GLU A 60 -5.30 -2.56 -14.73
CA GLU A 60 -6.28 -3.37 -13.98
C GLU A 60 -5.60 -4.37 -13.02
N VAL A 61 -4.26 -4.45 -12.99
CA VAL A 61 -3.51 -5.31 -12.07
C VAL A 61 -2.84 -4.44 -11.02
N GLU A 62 -3.23 -4.59 -9.78
CA GLU A 62 -2.65 -3.83 -8.67
C GLU A 62 -1.62 -4.69 -7.93
N ILE A 63 -0.47 -4.09 -7.62
CA ILE A 63 0.56 -4.71 -6.78
C ILE A 63 0.54 -4.01 -5.42
N LEU A 64 0.26 -4.76 -4.36
CA LEU A 64 0.28 -4.28 -2.99
C LEU A 64 1.53 -4.77 -2.26
N LEU A 65 2.29 -3.83 -1.69
CA LEU A 65 3.42 -4.17 -0.81
C LEU A 65 2.88 -4.41 0.60
N ILE A 66 3.24 -5.53 1.23
CA ILE A 66 2.78 -5.89 2.57
C ILE A 66 3.96 -5.80 3.54
N ASN A 67 3.79 -5.04 4.63
CA ASN A 67 4.76 -4.98 5.73
C ASN A 67 4.76 -6.31 6.48
N ASP A 68 5.59 -7.25 6.02
CA ASP A 68 5.74 -8.56 6.62
C ASP A 68 7.09 -9.16 6.22
N ASN A 69 7.89 -9.51 7.23
CA ASN A 69 9.22 -10.08 7.05
C ASN A 69 9.20 -11.55 6.60
N ASP A 70 8.03 -12.19 6.57
CA ASP A 70 7.87 -13.53 6.03
C ASP A 70 7.99 -13.58 4.50
N LEU A 71 8.52 -14.70 4.00
CA LEU A 71 8.52 -15.01 2.56
C LEU A 71 7.09 -15.39 2.15
N ASN A 72 6.38 -14.45 1.53
CA ASN A 72 5.07 -14.69 0.95
C ASN A 72 4.73 -13.74 -0.22
N ALA A 73 3.84 -14.23 -1.09
CA ALA A 73 3.09 -13.46 -2.05
C ALA A 73 1.75 -14.16 -2.28
N PHE A 74 0.78 -13.45 -2.84
CA PHE A 74 -0.52 -14.02 -3.18
C PHE A 74 -1.16 -13.25 -4.34
N ALA A 75 -2.07 -13.92 -5.04
CA ALA A 75 -2.94 -13.29 -6.02
C ALA A 75 -4.41 -13.41 -5.59
N THR A 76 -5.22 -12.38 -5.88
CA THR A 76 -6.66 -12.40 -5.62
C THR A 76 -7.49 -12.34 -6.91
N ARG A 77 -8.81 -12.55 -6.76
CA ARG A 77 -9.76 -12.43 -7.87
C ARG A 77 -9.85 -11.01 -8.45
N GLY A 78 -9.65 -9.99 -7.61
CA GLY A 78 -9.68 -8.58 -8.03
C GLY A 78 -8.46 -8.12 -8.81
N ARG A 79 -7.61 -9.06 -9.25
CA ARG A 79 -6.32 -8.80 -9.92
C ARG A 79 -5.32 -8.03 -9.05
N ILE A 80 -5.47 -8.19 -7.74
CA ILE A 80 -4.51 -7.74 -6.74
C ILE A 80 -3.45 -8.82 -6.55
N ILE A 81 -2.18 -8.42 -6.61
CA ILE A 81 -1.01 -9.22 -6.26
C ILE A 81 -0.42 -8.62 -4.99
N GLY A 82 -0.44 -9.37 -3.88
CA GLY A 82 0.24 -8.98 -2.65
C GLY A 82 1.67 -9.50 -2.63
N LEU A 83 2.63 -8.63 -2.33
CA LEU A 83 4.05 -8.95 -2.17
C LEU A 83 4.50 -8.58 -0.76
N ASN A 84 4.90 -9.57 0.04
CA ASN A 84 5.51 -9.27 1.33
C ASN A 84 6.91 -8.68 1.14
N THR A 85 7.27 -7.69 1.96
CA THR A 85 8.64 -7.14 2.01
C THR A 85 9.67 -8.24 2.22
N GLY A 86 9.36 -9.24 3.05
CA GLY A 86 10.18 -10.42 3.29
C GLY A 86 10.41 -11.29 2.05
N LEU A 87 9.49 -11.33 1.09
CA LEU A 87 9.74 -12.00 -0.19
C LEU A 87 10.73 -11.21 -1.03
N ILE A 88 10.53 -9.89 -1.14
CA ILE A 88 11.40 -9.00 -1.91
C ILE A 88 12.85 -9.11 -1.38
N LEU A 89 13.03 -9.05 -0.06
CA LEU A 89 14.33 -9.20 0.63
C LEU A 89 15.06 -10.52 0.34
N ARG A 90 14.36 -11.55 -0.13
CA ARG A 90 14.94 -12.88 -0.41
C ARG A 90 15.29 -13.09 -1.89
N THR A 91 14.93 -12.14 -2.76
CA THR A 91 15.30 -12.16 -4.17
C THR A 91 16.74 -11.67 -4.35
N ARG A 92 17.49 -12.29 -5.27
CA ARG A 92 18.91 -11.96 -5.51
C ARG A 92 19.14 -11.02 -6.69
N ASN A 93 18.14 -10.85 -7.54
CA ASN A 93 18.19 -10.01 -8.74
C ASN A 93 16.75 -9.65 -9.18
N PRO A 94 16.60 -8.65 -10.07
CA PRO A 94 15.29 -8.26 -10.61
C PRO A 94 14.53 -9.40 -11.28
N ASN A 95 15.22 -10.30 -12.00
CA ASN A 95 14.57 -11.39 -12.72
C ASN A 95 13.94 -12.45 -11.79
N GLU A 96 14.50 -12.70 -10.60
CA GLU A 96 13.87 -13.53 -9.56
C GLU A 96 12.57 -12.89 -9.04
N LEU A 97 12.58 -11.60 -8.71
CA LEU A 97 11.38 -10.89 -8.26
C LEU A 97 10.31 -10.85 -9.36
N LEU A 98 10.70 -10.47 -10.59
CA LEU A 98 9.80 -10.44 -11.73
C LEU A 98 9.23 -11.83 -12.05
N GLY A 99 10.03 -12.88 -11.85
CA GLY A 99 9.59 -14.27 -11.97
C GLY A 99 8.43 -14.61 -11.03
N VAL A 100 8.54 -14.23 -9.75
CA VAL A 100 7.46 -14.41 -8.78
C VAL A 100 6.23 -13.59 -9.15
N VAL A 101 6.40 -12.31 -9.55
CA VAL A 101 5.28 -11.47 -10.01
C VAL A 101 4.57 -12.09 -11.22
N ALA A 102 5.32 -12.65 -12.18
CA ALA A 102 4.77 -13.34 -13.33
C ALA A 102 4.00 -14.62 -12.94
N HIS A 103 4.49 -15.35 -11.92
CA HIS A 103 3.78 -16.50 -11.35
C HIS A 103 2.44 -16.10 -10.73
N GLU A 104 2.42 -15.06 -9.89
CA GLU A 104 1.18 -14.54 -9.28
C GLU A 104 0.20 -14.03 -10.35
N ALA A 105 0.70 -13.33 -11.38
CA ALA A 105 -0.12 -12.93 -12.52
C ALA A 105 -0.70 -14.14 -13.27
N GLY A 106 0.02 -15.26 -13.33
CA GLY A 106 -0.47 -16.53 -13.84
C GLY A 106 -1.71 -17.03 -13.08
N HIS A 107 -1.73 -16.92 -11.74
CA HIS A 107 -2.91 -17.22 -10.93
C HIS A 107 -4.09 -16.29 -11.24
N VAL A 108 -3.83 -14.99 -11.43
CA VAL A 108 -4.84 -14.01 -11.85
C VAL A 108 -5.42 -14.38 -13.22
N LYS A 109 -4.56 -14.61 -14.21
CA LYS A 109 -4.94 -14.91 -15.59
C LYS A 109 -5.78 -16.18 -15.69
N ASN A 110 -5.33 -17.25 -15.04
CA ASN A 110 -6.00 -18.55 -15.07
C ASN A 110 -7.18 -18.63 -14.09
N ARG A 111 -7.42 -17.56 -13.32
CA ARG A 111 -8.52 -17.43 -12.36
C ARG A 111 -8.52 -18.55 -11.31
N HIS A 112 -7.34 -18.94 -10.83
CA HIS A 112 -7.17 -20.02 -9.84
C HIS A 112 -7.82 -19.72 -8.48
N THR A 113 -8.07 -18.45 -8.21
CA THR A 113 -8.69 -17.92 -6.98
C THR A 113 -10.22 -18.06 -6.94
N LEU A 114 -10.84 -18.71 -7.94
CA LEU A 114 -12.30 -18.78 -8.09
C LEU A 114 -13.02 -19.89 -7.31
N ARG A 115 -12.32 -20.88 -6.75
CA ARG A 115 -12.97 -22.17 -6.42
C ARG A 115 -13.21 -22.50 -4.95
N ASP A 116 -12.58 -21.81 -4.00
CA ASP A 116 -12.77 -22.11 -2.58
C ASP A 116 -13.44 -20.96 -1.82
N GLY A 117 -14.64 -21.24 -1.31
CA GLY A 117 -15.24 -20.53 -0.19
C GLY A 117 -15.94 -19.22 -0.52
N ALA A 118 -17.23 -19.16 -0.21
CA ALA A 118 -18.09 -18.00 -0.33
C ALA A 118 -17.52 -16.71 0.29
N GLN A 119 -18.03 -15.58 -0.22
CA GLN A 119 -17.88 -14.19 0.23
C GLN A 119 -16.72 -13.44 -0.44
N ASN A 120 -16.80 -12.10 -0.55
CA ASN A 120 -15.68 -11.16 -0.81
C ASN A 120 -15.71 -10.32 -2.11
N ALA A 121 -16.87 -10.10 -2.74
CA ALA A 121 -17.00 -8.94 -3.65
C ALA A 121 -16.82 -7.61 -2.89
N GLY A 122 -17.24 -7.55 -1.61
CA GLY A 122 -17.11 -6.36 -0.76
C GLY A 122 -15.75 -6.19 -0.03
N MET A 123 -14.84 -7.17 -0.08
CA MET A 123 -13.50 -7.03 0.52
C MET A 123 -12.49 -6.35 -0.41
N GLN A 124 -12.77 -6.29 -1.72
CA GLN A 124 -11.86 -5.66 -2.68
C GLN A 124 -11.73 -4.15 -2.40
N PRO A 125 -12.81 -3.35 -2.34
CA PRO A 125 -12.71 -1.95 -1.93
C PRO A 125 -12.05 -1.78 -0.56
N MET A 126 -12.29 -2.73 0.36
CA MET A 126 -11.70 -2.74 1.69
C MET A 126 -10.17 -2.91 1.65
N LEU A 127 -9.63 -3.86 0.87
CA LEU A 127 -8.18 -4.07 0.73
C LEU A 127 -7.49 -2.85 0.10
N MET A 128 -8.08 -2.26 -0.94
CA MET A 128 -7.61 -0.98 -1.51
C MET A 128 -7.57 0.09 -0.41
N THR A 129 -8.66 0.21 0.36
CA THR A 129 -8.78 1.19 1.47
C THR A 129 -7.72 0.98 2.55
N MET A 130 -7.32 -0.28 2.81
CA MET A 130 -6.39 -0.66 3.87
C MET A 130 -4.92 -0.49 3.48
N ALA A 131 -4.58 -0.55 2.19
CA ALA A 131 -3.23 -0.27 1.69
C ALA A 131 -2.76 1.15 1.94
N LEU A 132 -3.71 2.06 2.19
CA LEU A 132 -3.47 3.49 2.24
C LEU A 132 -3.11 4.01 3.64
N GLY A 133 -2.92 3.11 4.60
CA GLY A 133 -2.74 3.44 6.01
C GLY A 133 -1.30 3.37 6.55
N ALA A 134 -0.37 2.67 5.89
CA ALA A 134 0.86 2.26 6.58
C ALA A 134 1.98 3.30 6.66
N LEU A 135 1.95 4.40 5.89
CA LEU A 135 2.99 5.41 6.03
C LEU A 135 2.95 6.14 7.39
N ALA A 136 1.82 6.10 8.10
CA ALA A 136 1.74 6.63 9.46
C ALA A 136 2.51 5.79 10.50
N ILE A 137 2.83 4.51 10.20
CA ILE A 137 3.51 3.60 11.13
C ILE A 137 5.04 3.82 11.10
N ALA A 138 5.60 4.25 9.96
CA ALA A 138 7.03 4.55 9.86
C ALA A 138 7.42 5.90 10.51
N ALA A 139 6.46 6.83 10.63
CA ALA A 139 6.66 8.22 11.08
C ALA A 139 6.43 8.47 12.59
N GLY A 140 6.23 7.43 13.41
CA GLY A 140 6.16 7.57 14.87
C GLY A 140 4.97 8.37 15.43
N ALA A 141 3.86 8.51 14.69
CA ALA A 141 2.67 9.23 15.14
C ALA A 141 1.64 8.30 15.84
N PRO A 142 1.52 8.34 17.19
CA PRO A 142 0.69 7.38 17.95
C PRO A 142 -0.83 7.55 17.74
N ASP A 143 -1.31 8.76 17.44
CA ASP A 143 -2.75 9.04 17.30
C ASP A 143 -3.34 8.57 15.96
N ALA A 144 -2.49 8.27 14.97
CA ALA A 144 -2.89 7.68 13.69
C ALA A 144 -3.13 6.15 13.78
N GLY A 145 -2.76 5.51 14.90
CA GLY A 145 -2.78 4.06 15.08
C GLY A 145 -4.15 3.41 15.26
N ALA A 146 -5.16 4.15 15.73
CA ALA A 146 -6.45 3.55 16.11
C ALA A 146 -7.31 3.05 14.94
N VAL A 147 -7.16 3.66 13.75
CA VAL A 147 -7.84 3.22 12.51
C VAL A 147 -7.08 2.05 11.84
N LEU A 148 -5.80 1.85 12.17
CA LEU A 148 -4.91 0.87 11.54
C LEU A 148 -4.98 -0.53 12.18
N LEU A 149 -5.44 -0.65 13.43
CA LEU A 149 -5.46 -1.92 14.18
C LEU A 149 -6.50 -2.95 13.66
N GLY A 150 -7.38 -2.57 12.73
CA GLY A 150 -8.34 -3.49 12.09
C GLY A 150 -7.73 -4.37 10.98
N ASN A 151 -6.48 -4.13 10.57
CA ASN A 151 -6.04 -4.51 9.22
C ASN A 151 -5.28 -5.84 9.10
N SER A 152 -4.62 -6.29 10.17
CA SER A 152 -3.73 -7.46 10.13
C SER A 152 -4.43 -8.78 9.86
N GLN A 153 -5.68 -8.92 10.30
CA GLN A 153 -6.43 -10.17 10.13
C GLN A 153 -6.72 -10.48 8.66
N TYR A 154 -6.94 -9.45 7.83
CA TYR A 154 -7.29 -9.63 6.42
C TYR A 154 -6.10 -10.09 5.58
N PHE A 155 -4.94 -9.45 5.74
CA PHE A 155 -3.72 -9.93 5.08
C PHE A 155 -3.32 -11.32 5.56
N GLY A 156 -3.58 -11.65 6.83
CA GLY A 156 -3.47 -13.01 7.35
C GLY A 156 -4.39 -14.01 6.63
N THR A 157 -5.63 -13.63 6.30
CA THR A 157 -6.54 -14.50 5.54
C THR A 157 -6.11 -14.70 4.08
N LEU A 158 -5.61 -13.66 3.41
CA LEU A 158 -5.12 -13.77 2.03
C LEU A 158 -3.81 -14.58 1.97
N SER A 159 -2.96 -14.42 2.98
CA SER A 159 -1.75 -15.23 3.15
C SER A 159 -2.03 -16.72 3.39
N ALA A 160 -3.27 -17.08 3.75
CA ALA A 160 -3.71 -18.46 3.96
C ALA A 160 -4.32 -19.11 2.70
N LEU A 161 -4.39 -18.40 1.56
CA LEU A 161 -4.81 -18.99 0.29
C LEU A 161 -3.92 -20.18 -0.06
N ARG A 162 -4.51 -21.27 -0.53
CA ARG A 162 -3.77 -22.49 -0.92
C ARG A 162 -4.16 -22.89 -2.33
N TYR A 163 -3.16 -23.19 -3.16
CA TYR A 163 -3.37 -23.63 -4.53
C TYR A 163 -3.10 -25.13 -4.69
N MET A 164 -3.82 -25.75 -5.61
CA MET A 164 -3.59 -27.14 -5.99
C MET A 164 -2.32 -27.26 -6.83
N THR A 165 -1.59 -28.38 -6.72
CA THR A 165 -0.36 -28.64 -7.49
C THR A 165 -0.55 -28.50 -9.01
N HIS A 166 -1.74 -28.80 -9.54
CA HIS A 166 -2.05 -28.56 -10.95
C HIS A 166 -2.10 -27.07 -11.31
N GLN A 167 -2.77 -26.25 -10.48
CA GLN A 167 -2.89 -24.80 -10.67
C GLN A 167 -1.51 -24.14 -10.60
N GLU A 168 -0.68 -24.61 -9.70
CA GLU A 168 0.71 -24.22 -9.55
C GLU A 168 1.52 -24.43 -10.85
N GLY A 169 1.44 -25.61 -11.46
CA GLY A 169 2.09 -25.87 -12.76
C GLY A 169 1.50 -25.06 -13.93
N GLU A 170 0.20 -24.75 -13.88
CA GLU A 170 -0.42 -23.84 -14.87
C GLU A 170 0.06 -22.39 -14.70
N ALA A 171 0.22 -21.92 -13.46
CA ALA A 171 0.75 -20.59 -13.15
C ALA A 171 2.22 -20.47 -13.57
N ASP A 172 3.06 -21.48 -13.27
CA ASP A 172 4.46 -21.56 -13.71
C ASP A 172 4.58 -21.38 -15.23
N ASN A 173 3.79 -22.15 -15.98
CA ASN A 173 3.80 -22.14 -17.45
C ASN A 173 3.26 -20.83 -18.02
N SER A 174 2.17 -20.28 -17.46
CA SER A 174 1.61 -19.00 -17.88
C SER A 174 2.59 -17.85 -17.63
N GLY A 175 3.22 -17.83 -16.46
CA GLY A 175 4.24 -16.85 -16.08
C GLY A 175 5.47 -16.93 -16.99
N ALA A 176 6.05 -18.12 -17.18
CA ALA A 176 7.22 -18.31 -18.04
C ALA A 176 6.96 -17.94 -19.51
N ARG A 177 5.76 -18.25 -20.05
CA ARG A 177 5.36 -17.84 -21.40
C ARG A 177 5.14 -16.33 -21.53
N ALA A 178 4.70 -15.67 -20.46
CA ALA A 178 4.54 -14.22 -20.45
C ALA A 178 5.89 -13.51 -20.39
N LEU A 179 6.81 -13.99 -19.54
CA LEU A 179 8.20 -13.52 -19.47
C LEU A 179 8.87 -13.60 -20.85
N GLU A 180 8.85 -14.77 -21.48
CA GLU A 180 9.45 -14.96 -22.80
C GLU A 180 8.84 -14.01 -23.86
N ARG A 181 7.52 -13.83 -23.86
CA ARG A 181 6.85 -12.91 -24.79
C ARG A 181 7.14 -11.43 -24.51
N ALA A 182 7.45 -11.09 -23.26
CA ALA A 182 7.93 -9.77 -22.87
C ALA A 182 9.43 -9.58 -23.16
N GLY A 183 10.12 -10.60 -23.68
CA GLY A 183 11.56 -10.59 -23.92
C GLY A 183 12.38 -10.79 -22.65
N GLU A 184 11.77 -11.23 -21.55
CA GLU A 184 12.40 -11.46 -20.25
C GLU A 184 12.78 -12.94 -20.08
N SER A 185 13.88 -13.22 -19.37
CA SER A 185 14.26 -14.60 -19.10
C SER A 185 13.32 -15.24 -18.07
N GLY A 186 12.84 -16.45 -18.33
CA GLY A 186 12.15 -17.28 -17.33
C GLY A 186 13.09 -17.86 -16.27
N ARG A 187 14.41 -17.68 -16.40
CA ARG A 187 15.43 -18.29 -15.54
C ARG A 187 15.35 -17.80 -14.10
N GLY A 188 14.88 -16.58 -13.87
CA GLY A 188 14.72 -15.98 -12.55
C GLY A 188 13.73 -16.76 -11.70
N LEU A 189 12.57 -17.13 -12.25
CA LEU A 189 11.59 -17.96 -11.52
C LEU A 189 12.16 -19.34 -11.16
N VAL A 190 12.89 -19.97 -12.09
CA VAL A 190 13.58 -21.25 -11.84
C VAL A 190 14.62 -21.09 -10.72
N SER A 191 15.41 -20.03 -10.77
CA SER A 191 16.48 -19.77 -9.80
C SER A 191 15.90 -19.49 -8.41
N PHE A 192 14.81 -18.71 -8.34
CA PHE A 192 14.09 -18.45 -7.11
C PHE A 192 13.60 -19.76 -6.47
N PHE A 193 12.92 -20.63 -7.22
CA PHE A 193 12.48 -21.93 -6.68
C PHE A 193 13.64 -22.83 -6.27
N GLU A 194 14.74 -22.88 -7.04
CA GLU A 194 15.93 -23.65 -6.67
C GLU A 194 16.57 -23.16 -5.36
N ASN A 195 16.57 -21.84 -5.11
CA ASN A 195 17.06 -21.27 -3.84
C ASN A 195 16.28 -21.82 -2.62
N PHE A 196 15.06 -22.30 -2.83
CA PHE A 196 14.16 -22.82 -1.80
C PHE A 196 13.77 -24.28 -2.01
N ARG A 197 14.51 -25.05 -2.82
CA ARG A 197 14.21 -26.47 -3.06
C ARG A 197 14.09 -27.31 -1.79
N SER A 198 14.84 -26.97 -0.74
CA SER A 198 14.77 -27.62 0.57
C SER A 198 13.39 -27.56 1.24
N GLN A 199 12.51 -26.66 0.81
CA GLN A 199 11.16 -26.52 1.35
C GLN A 199 10.28 -27.75 1.06
N GLU A 200 10.57 -28.50 0.00
CA GLU A 200 9.88 -29.75 -0.34
C GLU A 200 9.92 -30.77 0.81
N VAL A 201 11.08 -30.90 1.47
CA VAL A 201 11.31 -31.91 2.53
C VAL A 201 10.91 -31.42 3.93
N PHE A 202 10.61 -30.14 4.10
CA PHE A 202 10.12 -29.62 5.38
C PHE A 202 8.65 -29.98 5.59
N SER A 203 8.32 -30.27 6.85
CA SER A 203 6.93 -30.39 7.32
C SER A 203 6.18 -29.08 7.10
N ASP A 204 4.85 -29.14 6.88
CA ASP A 204 4.01 -27.95 6.63
C ASP A 204 4.27 -26.81 7.63
N ALA A 205 4.35 -27.12 8.93
CA ALA A 205 4.61 -26.12 9.99
C ALA A 205 5.99 -25.43 9.93
N ARG A 206 6.97 -26.00 9.22
CA ARG A 206 8.34 -25.46 9.09
C ARG A 206 8.60 -24.83 7.73
N ARG A 207 7.65 -24.93 6.79
CA ARG A 207 7.75 -24.27 5.49
C ARG A 207 7.49 -22.78 5.63
N TYR A 208 8.15 -21.98 4.80
CA TYR A 208 7.75 -20.59 4.67
C TYR A 208 6.29 -20.46 4.22
N PRO A 209 5.57 -19.38 4.59
CA PRO A 209 4.19 -19.15 4.18
C PRO A 209 3.95 -19.36 2.69
N TYR A 210 4.81 -18.82 1.84
CA TYR A 210 4.73 -19.00 0.38
C TYR A 210 4.69 -20.46 -0.06
N PHE A 211 5.50 -21.35 0.53
CA PHE A 211 5.55 -22.77 0.11
C PHE A 211 4.46 -23.63 0.77
N ARG A 212 3.63 -23.04 1.64
CA ARG A 212 2.39 -23.63 2.13
C ARG A 212 1.22 -23.28 1.20
N SER A 213 1.20 -22.05 0.68
CA SER A 213 0.20 -21.58 -0.30
C SER A 213 0.51 -22.10 -1.71
N HIS A 214 1.79 -22.16 -2.08
CA HIS A 214 2.34 -22.63 -3.35
C HIS A 214 3.22 -23.88 -3.15
N PRO A 215 2.65 -25.09 -3.03
CA PRO A 215 3.43 -26.30 -2.80
C PRO A 215 4.48 -26.54 -3.89
N LEU A 216 5.75 -26.47 -3.50
CA LEU A 216 6.90 -26.74 -4.37
C LEU A 216 7.20 -28.24 -4.45
N SER A 217 7.59 -28.72 -5.63
CA SER A 217 8.14 -30.07 -5.82
C SER A 217 9.32 -30.07 -6.78
N SER A 218 10.20 -31.05 -6.64
CA SER A 218 11.33 -31.24 -7.56
C SER A 218 10.87 -31.41 -9.02
N ASP A 219 9.73 -32.07 -9.24
CA ASP A 219 9.15 -32.25 -10.57
C ASP A 219 8.67 -30.93 -11.19
N ARG A 220 8.07 -30.04 -10.39
CA ARG A 220 7.66 -28.70 -10.85
C ARG A 220 8.88 -27.88 -11.31
N ILE A 221 9.93 -27.85 -10.49
CA ILE A 221 11.15 -27.11 -10.79
C ILE A 221 11.79 -27.63 -12.09
N GLU A 222 11.90 -28.94 -12.25
CA GLU A 222 12.53 -29.55 -13.42
C GLU A 222 11.69 -29.35 -14.70
N ASN A 223 10.36 -29.46 -14.60
CA ASN A 223 9.47 -29.19 -15.73
C ASN A 223 9.56 -27.73 -16.18
N LEU A 224 9.51 -26.78 -15.23
CA LEU A 224 9.68 -25.37 -15.52
C LEU A 224 11.06 -25.08 -16.12
N ARG A 225 12.13 -25.64 -15.54
CA ARG A 225 13.50 -25.50 -16.06
C ARG A 225 13.60 -25.94 -17.51
N ARG A 226 13.11 -27.13 -17.85
CA ARG A 226 13.17 -27.66 -19.22
C ARG A 226 12.47 -26.74 -20.20
N PHE A 227 11.26 -26.28 -19.84
CA PHE A 227 10.50 -25.35 -20.67
C PHE A 227 11.26 -24.03 -20.90
N VAL A 228 11.83 -23.47 -19.83
CA VAL A 228 12.54 -22.17 -19.85
C VAL A 228 13.86 -22.24 -20.59
N GLN A 229 14.63 -23.34 -20.46
CA GLN A 229 15.92 -23.53 -21.14
C GLN A 229 15.82 -23.59 -22.67
N GLU A 230 14.68 -24.00 -23.19
CA GLU A 230 14.42 -24.07 -24.63
C GLU A 230 14.01 -22.71 -25.22
N GLN A 231 13.80 -21.68 -24.40
CA GLN A 231 13.31 -20.39 -24.86
C GLN A 231 14.43 -19.48 -25.40
N PRO A 232 14.15 -18.66 -26.44
CA PRO A 232 15.10 -17.71 -27.00
C PRO A 232 15.75 -16.75 -25.99
N HIS A 233 14.99 -16.24 -25.01
CA HIS A 233 15.52 -15.26 -24.04
C HIS A 233 16.09 -15.89 -22.76
N TYR A 234 16.37 -17.21 -22.76
CA TYR A 234 16.90 -17.90 -21.57
C TYR A 234 18.13 -17.21 -20.94
N ASP A 235 19.08 -16.79 -21.78
CA ASP A 235 20.32 -16.15 -21.34
C ASP A 235 20.24 -14.62 -21.27
N HIS A 236 19.06 -14.03 -21.46
CA HIS A 236 18.87 -12.60 -21.24
C HIS A 236 19.14 -12.27 -19.76
N ARG A 237 19.96 -11.26 -19.51
CA ARG A 237 20.40 -10.84 -18.18
C ARG A 237 19.79 -9.50 -17.81
N ASP A 238 19.53 -9.31 -16.52
CA ASP A 238 19.15 -8.01 -15.98
C ASP A 238 20.18 -6.94 -16.35
N SER A 239 19.70 -5.77 -16.73
CA SER A 239 20.55 -4.62 -17.01
C SER A 239 21.23 -4.13 -15.72
N PRO A 240 22.40 -3.47 -15.81
CA PRO A 240 23.03 -2.84 -14.66
C PRO A 240 22.09 -1.86 -13.92
N GLU A 241 21.23 -1.17 -14.67
CA GLU A 241 20.21 -0.27 -14.13
C GLU A 241 19.21 -1.02 -13.25
N ARG A 242 18.60 -2.11 -13.75
CA ARG A 242 17.65 -2.90 -12.96
C ARG A 242 18.32 -3.52 -11.73
N MET A 243 19.57 -3.98 -11.87
CA MET A 243 20.35 -4.47 -10.74
C MET A 243 20.57 -3.40 -9.67
N ALA A 244 20.87 -2.16 -10.07
CA ALA A 244 21.04 -1.04 -9.15
C ALA A 244 19.71 -0.67 -8.46
N GLN A 245 18.62 -0.60 -9.22
CA GLN A 245 17.27 -0.38 -8.71
C GLN A 245 16.85 -1.46 -7.69
N HIS A 246 17.09 -2.73 -7.99
CA HIS A 246 16.84 -3.84 -7.06
C HIS A 246 17.63 -3.68 -5.76
N ALA A 247 18.92 -3.35 -5.85
CA ALA A 247 19.74 -3.12 -4.67
C ALA A 247 19.24 -1.93 -3.82
N LEU A 248 18.75 -0.85 -4.44
CA LEU A 248 18.13 0.28 -3.74
C LEU A 248 16.83 -0.12 -3.05
N ILE A 249 15.97 -0.90 -3.71
CA ILE A 249 14.75 -1.45 -3.10
C ILE A 249 15.10 -2.26 -1.85
N LEU A 250 16.06 -3.18 -1.95
CA LEU A 250 16.49 -4.00 -0.80
C LEU A 250 17.04 -3.14 0.34
N ALA A 251 17.91 -2.18 0.02
CA ALA A 251 18.47 -1.25 0.99
C ALA A 251 17.40 -0.43 1.71
N LYS A 252 16.42 0.10 0.96
CA LYS A 252 15.30 0.87 1.50
C LYS A 252 14.43 0.03 2.43
N ILE A 253 14.04 -1.17 2.00
CA ILE A 253 13.23 -2.07 2.83
C ILE A 253 13.99 -2.41 4.11
N HIS A 254 15.25 -2.83 4.04
CA HIS A 254 16.07 -3.07 5.24
C HIS A 254 16.10 -1.84 6.14
N ALA A 255 16.36 -0.66 5.59
CA ALA A 255 16.53 0.55 6.38
C ALA A 255 15.26 1.04 7.07
N PHE A 256 14.07 0.81 6.51
CA PHE A 256 12.80 1.15 7.16
C PHE A 256 12.23 0.02 8.04
N MET A 257 12.55 -1.24 7.75
CA MET A 257 11.96 -2.39 8.46
C MET A 257 12.84 -2.90 9.62
N ASP A 258 14.16 -2.87 9.49
CA ASP A 258 15.08 -3.28 10.56
C ASP A 258 15.29 -2.14 11.58
N SER A 259 15.84 -2.46 12.76
CA SER A 259 16.24 -1.41 13.69
C SER A 259 17.40 -0.57 13.12
N PRO A 260 17.50 0.75 13.38
CA PRO A 260 18.61 1.57 12.88
C PRO A 260 19.99 0.98 13.19
N ASN A 261 20.17 0.46 14.40
CA ASN A 261 21.41 -0.19 14.82
C ASN A 261 21.75 -1.45 14.01
N GLN A 262 20.74 -2.21 13.55
CA GLN A 262 20.97 -3.35 12.68
C GLN A 262 21.35 -2.89 11.28
N THR A 263 20.61 -1.95 10.71
CA THR A 263 20.92 -1.37 9.39
C THR A 263 22.35 -0.81 9.34
N LEU A 264 22.77 -0.06 10.36
CA LEU A 264 24.14 0.49 10.42
C LEU A 264 25.23 -0.58 10.55
N ARG A 265 24.91 -1.76 11.11
CA ARG A 265 25.83 -2.90 11.16
C ARG A 265 25.90 -3.64 9.82
N ASP A 266 24.76 -3.83 9.18
CA ASP A 266 24.64 -4.56 7.92
C ASP A 266 25.16 -3.73 6.74
N PHE A 267 25.09 -2.39 6.84
CA PHE A 267 25.63 -1.42 5.88
C PHE A 267 26.71 -0.55 6.54
N PRO A 268 27.89 -1.11 6.88
CA PRO A 268 28.95 -0.38 7.58
C PRO A 268 29.53 0.76 6.71
N GLU A 269 30.09 1.80 7.32
CA GLU A 269 30.66 2.96 6.60
C GLU A 269 31.77 2.59 5.60
N SER A 270 32.43 1.43 5.78
CA SER A 270 33.40 0.89 4.82
C SER A 270 32.78 0.50 3.48
N ASP A 271 31.47 0.22 3.45
CA ASP A 271 30.72 0.01 2.21
C ASP A 271 30.25 1.36 1.67
N THR A 272 30.98 1.88 0.68
CA THR A 272 30.72 3.16 0.03
C THR A 272 29.75 3.04 -1.15
N SER A 273 29.12 1.88 -1.36
CA SER A 273 28.13 1.72 -2.42
C SER A 273 26.92 2.62 -2.20
N LEU A 274 26.25 2.99 -3.28
CA LEU A 274 25.04 3.82 -3.22
C LEU A 274 23.93 3.18 -2.36
N PRO A 275 23.59 1.88 -2.49
CA PRO A 275 22.60 1.24 -1.62
C PRO A 275 22.97 1.31 -0.14
N ALA A 276 24.25 1.13 0.21
CA ALA A 276 24.70 1.19 1.59
C ALA A 276 24.61 2.62 2.17
N ARG A 277 25.00 3.64 1.39
CA ARG A 277 24.82 5.05 1.78
C ARG A 277 23.34 5.40 1.94
N TYR A 278 22.49 4.93 1.03
CA TYR A 278 21.05 5.13 1.07
C TYR A 278 20.42 4.51 2.33
N ALA A 279 20.74 3.24 2.63
CA ALA A 279 20.28 2.57 3.84
C ALA A 279 20.75 3.28 5.12
N ARG A 280 22.01 3.73 5.17
CA ARG A 280 22.54 4.48 6.31
C ARG A 280 21.85 5.84 6.50
N ALA A 281 21.57 6.58 5.42
CA ALA A 281 20.86 7.85 5.51
C ALA A 281 19.48 7.68 6.16
N ILE A 282 18.72 6.66 5.72
CA ILE A 282 17.43 6.30 6.30
C ILE A 282 17.59 5.84 7.76
N ALA A 283 18.62 5.06 8.08
CA ALA A 283 18.87 4.62 9.45
C ALA A 283 19.19 5.79 10.39
N TRP A 284 20.04 6.74 9.98
CA TRP A 284 20.34 7.95 10.75
C TRP A 284 19.12 8.81 10.97
N TYR A 285 18.30 8.97 9.93
CA TYR A 285 17.02 9.65 10.05
C TYR A 285 16.12 8.99 11.11
N ARG A 286 15.93 7.68 11.03
CA ARG A 286 15.10 6.92 12.00
C ARG A 286 15.69 6.89 13.41
N ASP A 287 16.97 7.19 13.57
CA ASP A 287 17.66 7.35 14.85
C ASP A 287 17.65 8.79 15.37
N GLY A 288 16.99 9.73 14.66
CA GLY A 288 16.93 11.15 15.02
C GLY A 288 18.22 11.93 14.74
N GLN A 289 19.16 11.36 13.98
CA GLN A 289 20.39 12.03 13.54
C GLN A 289 20.13 12.81 12.24
N THR A 290 19.19 13.76 12.27
CA THR A 290 18.66 14.47 11.11
C THR A 290 19.74 15.13 10.25
N ASP A 291 20.65 15.91 10.84
CA ASP A 291 21.69 16.62 10.08
C ASP A 291 22.62 15.65 9.35
N ARG A 292 22.93 14.52 9.99
CA ARG A 292 23.75 13.47 9.41
C ARG A 292 23.05 12.78 8.26
N ALA A 293 21.75 12.49 8.42
CA ALA A 293 20.93 11.93 7.36
C ALA A 293 20.85 12.86 6.15
N LEU A 294 20.58 14.16 6.37
CA LEU A 294 20.50 15.16 5.30
C LEU A 294 21.83 15.34 4.57
N ALA A 295 22.96 15.39 5.30
CA ALA A 295 24.28 15.45 4.68
C ALA A 295 24.54 14.24 3.76
N ALA A 296 24.17 13.04 4.21
CA ALA A 296 24.29 11.83 3.41
C ALA A 296 23.38 11.85 2.18
N VAL A 297 22.16 12.38 2.31
CA VAL A 297 21.23 12.56 1.19
C VAL A 297 21.79 13.53 0.15
N ASP A 298 22.39 14.63 0.61
CA ASP A 298 23.02 15.61 -0.28
C ASP A 298 24.19 15.03 -1.08
N GLU A 299 24.95 14.08 -0.52
CA GLU A 299 26.02 13.39 -1.25
C GLU A 299 25.49 12.62 -2.45
N PHE A 300 24.46 11.79 -2.29
CA PHE A 300 23.93 11.02 -3.42
C PHE A 300 23.00 11.82 -4.34
N LEU A 301 22.42 12.92 -3.86
CA LEU A 301 21.77 13.91 -4.73
C LEU A 301 22.78 14.65 -5.62
N ALA A 302 24.01 14.89 -5.16
CA ALA A 302 25.05 15.46 -6.00
C ALA A 302 25.47 14.51 -7.13
N GLU A 303 25.41 13.19 -6.89
CA GLU A 303 25.66 12.15 -7.90
C GLU A 303 24.47 11.95 -8.85
N GLN A 304 23.23 12.00 -8.32
CA GLN A 304 21.99 11.77 -9.07
C GLN A 304 20.95 12.87 -8.82
N PRO A 305 21.14 14.09 -9.37
CA PRO A 305 20.27 15.24 -9.11
C PRO A 305 18.87 15.11 -9.73
N GLU A 306 18.69 14.18 -10.67
CA GLU A 306 17.42 13.90 -11.34
C GLU A 306 16.73 12.63 -10.79
N ASN A 307 17.17 12.10 -9.64
CA ASN A 307 16.47 10.99 -8.99
C ASN A 307 15.33 11.54 -8.10
N PRO A 308 14.05 11.34 -8.45
CA PRO A 308 12.93 11.91 -7.71
C PRO A 308 12.80 11.34 -6.29
N TYR A 309 13.24 10.09 -6.06
CA TYR A 309 13.10 9.39 -4.79
C TYR A 309 14.09 9.91 -3.74
N PHE A 310 15.26 10.39 -4.17
CA PHE A 310 16.22 11.03 -3.27
C PHE A 310 15.75 12.42 -2.81
N TRP A 311 15.10 13.17 -3.70
CA TRP A 311 14.42 14.41 -3.33
C TRP A 311 13.22 14.16 -2.42
N GLU A 312 12.47 13.09 -2.67
CA GLU A 312 11.37 12.66 -1.81
C GLU A 312 11.85 12.32 -0.40
N LEU A 313 12.89 11.50 -0.25
CA LEU A 313 13.50 11.18 1.04
C LEU A 313 13.99 12.45 1.77
N LYS A 314 14.65 13.38 1.05
CA LYS A 314 15.08 14.65 1.65
C LYS A 314 13.89 15.43 2.20
N GLY A 315 12.82 15.54 1.42
CA GLY A 315 11.58 16.20 1.83
C GLY A 315 10.96 15.52 3.04
N GLN A 316 10.88 14.18 3.03
CA GLN A 316 10.32 13.39 4.13
C GLN A 316 11.09 13.63 5.43
N ILE A 317 12.42 13.54 5.40
CA ILE A 317 13.27 13.78 6.58
C ILE A 317 13.02 15.17 7.15
N LEU A 318 12.99 16.21 6.31
CA LEU A 318 12.71 17.58 6.76
C LEU A 318 11.29 17.71 7.33
N PHE A 319 10.31 17.10 6.67
CA PHE A 319 8.91 17.19 7.05
C PHE A 319 8.64 16.53 8.41
N GLU A 320 9.08 15.29 8.60
CA GLU A 320 8.83 14.52 9.82
C GLU A 320 9.62 15.07 11.02
N GLU A 321 10.71 15.80 10.79
CA GLU A 321 11.47 16.52 11.81
C GLU A 321 10.89 17.91 12.14
N GLY A 322 9.65 18.17 11.70
CA GLY A 322 8.92 19.40 12.02
C GLY A 322 9.41 20.63 11.24
N ARG A 323 10.06 20.44 10.09
CA ARG A 323 10.56 21.52 9.22
C ARG A 323 9.81 21.56 7.87
N PRO A 324 8.46 21.67 7.86
CA PRO A 324 7.67 21.58 6.63
C PRO A 324 8.00 22.69 5.61
N ASN A 325 8.36 23.90 6.07
CA ASN A 325 8.77 24.98 5.17
C ASN A 325 10.04 24.63 4.37
N GLU A 326 10.99 23.92 4.99
CA GLU A 326 12.23 23.50 4.32
C GLU A 326 12.00 22.29 3.42
N ALA A 327 11.07 21.41 3.81
CA ALA A 327 10.69 20.23 3.03
C ALA A 327 10.08 20.56 1.65
N ILE A 328 9.37 21.69 1.53
CA ILE A 328 8.67 22.09 0.31
C ILE A 328 9.58 22.05 -0.91
N GLY A 329 10.78 22.62 -0.83
CA GLY A 329 11.68 22.70 -1.99
C GLY A 329 12.10 21.31 -2.50
N ALA A 330 12.34 20.37 -1.58
CA ALA A 330 12.69 19.00 -1.94
C ALA A 330 11.50 18.25 -2.54
N HIS A 331 10.32 18.34 -1.92
CA HIS A 331 9.11 17.72 -2.48
C HIS A 331 8.70 18.32 -3.83
N GLN A 332 8.83 19.63 -4.02
CA GLN A 332 8.62 20.29 -5.32
C GLN A 332 9.53 19.69 -6.37
N ARG A 333 10.83 19.54 -6.07
CA ARG A 333 11.78 18.96 -7.01
C ARG A 333 11.43 17.51 -7.35
N SER A 334 11.00 16.70 -6.38
CA SER A 334 10.53 15.33 -6.65
C SER A 334 9.32 15.28 -7.60
N VAL A 335 8.36 16.20 -7.45
CA VAL A 335 7.16 16.29 -8.29
C VAL A 335 7.48 16.85 -9.68
N GLU A 336 8.43 17.77 -9.80
CA GLU A 336 8.89 18.29 -11.11
C GLU A 336 9.52 17.19 -11.96
N ILE A 337 10.34 16.35 -11.36
CA ILE A 337 11.02 15.24 -12.04
C ILE A 337 10.02 14.12 -12.37
N LYS A 338 9.14 13.76 -11.42
CA LYS A 338 8.12 12.72 -11.59
C LYS A 338 6.71 13.26 -11.33
N PRO A 339 6.11 14.01 -12.29
CA PRO A 339 4.81 14.63 -12.12
C PRO A 339 3.66 13.64 -12.15
N ASP A 340 3.90 12.40 -12.57
CA ASP A 340 2.90 11.34 -12.67
C ASP A 340 2.83 10.44 -11.43
N ALA A 341 3.47 10.84 -10.32
CA ALA A 341 3.42 10.12 -9.05
C ALA A 341 2.44 10.79 -8.06
N PRO A 342 1.28 10.18 -7.75
CA PRO A 342 0.29 10.75 -6.84
C PRO A 342 0.83 10.97 -5.42
N LEU A 343 1.58 10.01 -4.88
CA LEU A 343 2.16 10.08 -3.54
C LEU A 343 3.14 11.24 -3.38
N LEU A 344 3.97 11.54 -4.38
CA LEU A 344 4.88 12.69 -4.34
C LEU A 344 4.12 14.02 -4.24
N ARG A 345 3.01 14.12 -4.98
CA ARG A 345 2.12 15.30 -4.93
C ARG A 345 1.43 15.42 -3.57
N ILE A 346 1.01 14.30 -2.99
CA ILE A 346 0.42 14.26 -1.65
C ILE A 346 1.43 14.72 -0.61
N ASN A 347 2.68 14.24 -0.65
CA ASN A 347 3.74 14.66 0.27
C ASN A 347 4.02 16.17 0.16
N LEU A 348 4.10 16.70 -1.07
CA LEU A 348 4.23 18.14 -1.29
C LEU A 348 3.05 18.92 -0.71
N ALA A 349 1.82 18.50 -0.98
CA ALA A 349 0.64 19.15 -0.47
C ALA A 349 0.55 19.11 1.05
N HIS A 350 0.95 18.01 1.67
CA HIS A 350 0.97 17.87 3.12
C HIS A 350 1.98 18.84 3.74
N ALA A 351 3.19 18.92 3.18
CA ALA A 351 4.18 19.92 3.59
C ALA A 351 3.65 21.36 3.47
N LEU A 352 2.93 21.70 2.39
CA LEU A 352 2.30 23.01 2.21
C LEU A 352 1.24 23.31 3.29
N ILE A 353 0.38 22.32 3.62
CA ILE A 353 -0.66 22.44 4.64
C ILE A 353 -0.06 22.65 6.03
N GLU A 354 0.95 21.86 6.41
CA GLU A 354 1.59 21.92 7.74
C GLU A 354 2.38 23.21 7.98
N THR A 355 2.66 24.00 6.95
CA THR A 355 3.20 25.36 7.17
C THR A 355 2.22 26.29 7.88
N ASN A 356 0.93 25.94 7.92
CA ASN A 356 -0.16 26.79 8.43
C ASN A 356 -0.20 28.19 7.79
N ASP A 357 0.33 28.32 6.58
CA ASP A 357 0.33 29.56 5.80
C ASP A 357 -0.84 29.57 4.80
N PRO A 358 -1.85 30.44 4.99
CA PRO A 358 -3.00 30.52 4.08
C PRO A 358 -2.61 30.75 2.62
N ALA A 359 -1.49 31.43 2.35
CA ALA A 359 -1.02 31.70 0.99
C ALA A 359 -0.59 30.43 0.23
N LYS A 360 -0.34 29.32 0.94
CA LYS A 360 0.08 28.04 0.35
C LYS A 360 -1.06 27.05 0.11
N LEU A 361 -2.26 27.31 0.67
CA LEU A 361 -3.38 26.38 0.60
C LEU A 361 -3.88 26.13 -0.83
N ASP A 362 -3.90 27.15 -1.70
CA ASP A 362 -4.33 26.97 -3.09
C ASP A 362 -3.38 26.04 -3.86
N ALA A 363 -2.07 26.14 -3.61
CA ALA A 363 -1.09 25.24 -4.21
C ALA A 363 -1.26 23.80 -3.68
N ALA A 364 -1.53 23.63 -2.38
CA ALA A 364 -1.81 22.31 -1.80
C ALA A 364 -3.05 21.67 -2.45
N VAL A 365 -4.14 22.44 -2.61
CA VAL A 365 -5.37 21.99 -3.28
C VAL A 365 -5.11 21.57 -4.73
N ASP A 366 -4.33 22.34 -5.52
CA ASP A 366 -3.98 21.95 -6.89
C ASP A 366 -3.21 20.61 -6.94
N GLN A 367 -2.23 20.42 -6.06
CA GLN A 367 -1.48 19.16 -6.00
C GLN A 367 -2.38 17.98 -5.62
N LEU A 368 -3.26 18.16 -4.65
CA LEU A 368 -4.17 17.10 -4.17
C LEU A 368 -5.22 16.74 -5.22
N LYS A 369 -5.81 17.74 -5.92
CA LYS A 369 -6.75 17.47 -7.02
C LYS A 369 -6.10 16.67 -8.15
N ARG A 370 -4.83 16.96 -8.48
CA ARG A 370 -4.08 16.18 -9.47
C ARG A 370 -3.80 14.76 -8.95
N ALA A 371 -3.37 14.63 -7.71
CA ALA A 371 -3.10 13.33 -7.10
C ALA A 371 -4.36 12.45 -7.08
N THR A 372 -5.50 12.95 -6.60
CA THR A 372 -6.74 12.19 -6.51
C THR A 372 -7.43 11.96 -7.86
N ALA A 373 -7.09 12.73 -8.90
CA ALA A 373 -7.50 12.42 -10.27
C ALA A 373 -6.73 11.23 -10.85
N MET A 374 -5.46 11.05 -10.45
CA MET A 374 -4.62 9.93 -10.88
C MET A 374 -4.86 8.66 -10.06
N GLU A 375 -5.12 8.84 -8.76
CA GLU A 375 -5.35 7.76 -7.79
C GLU A 375 -6.58 8.12 -6.95
N ASN A 376 -7.76 7.82 -7.50
CA ASN A 376 -9.05 8.24 -6.94
C ASN A 376 -9.47 7.45 -5.70
N ASP A 377 -8.77 6.35 -5.39
CA ASP A 377 -8.90 5.57 -4.18
C ASP A 377 -7.96 6.03 -3.07
N ASN A 378 -7.05 7.00 -3.32
CA ASN A 378 -6.15 7.52 -2.30
C ASN A 378 -6.86 8.32 -1.20
N SER A 379 -7.22 7.61 -0.13
CA SER A 379 -7.90 8.15 1.05
C SER A 379 -7.12 9.28 1.75
N MET A 380 -5.78 9.22 1.76
CA MET A 380 -4.97 10.29 2.34
C MET A 380 -5.07 11.57 1.50
N GLY A 381 -5.00 11.45 0.18
CA GLY A 381 -5.19 12.57 -0.75
C GLY A 381 -6.54 13.25 -0.55
N TRP A 382 -7.63 12.48 -0.48
CA TRP A 382 -8.96 13.05 -0.22
C TRP A 382 -9.10 13.69 1.16
N ARG A 383 -8.51 13.08 2.20
CA ARG A 383 -8.52 13.64 3.56
C ARG A 383 -7.78 14.97 3.63
N LEU A 384 -6.58 15.04 3.08
CA LEU A 384 -5.79 16.28 3.02
C LEU A 384 -6.49 17.34 2.17
N LEU A 385 -7.18 16.94 1.08
CA LEU A 385 -7.96 17.87 0.27
C LEU A 385 -9.12 18.46 1.06
N SER A 386 -9.83 17.63 1.83
CA SER A 386 -10.87 18.07 2.75
C SER A 386 -10.34 19.03 3.80
N GLN A 387 -9.19 18.73 4.41
CA GLN A 387 -8.52 19.59 5.39
C GLN A 387 -8.08 20.92 4.79
N ALA A 388 -7.51 20.91 3.59
CA ALA A 388 -7.08 22.12 2.89
C ALA A 388 -8.28 23.03 2.59
N TYR A 389 -9.39 22.46 2.08
CA TYR A 389 -10.62 23.23 1.85
C TYR A 389 -11.23 23.81 3.12
N ALA A 390 -11.30 23.02 4.19
CA ALA A 390 -11.79 23.52 5.48
C ALA A 390 -10.91 24.66 6.02
N SER A 391 -9.59 24.57 5.84
CA SER A 391 -8.64 25.64 6.21
C SER A 391 -8.80 26.91 5.37
N GLN A 392 -9.37 26.79 4.16
CA GLN A 392 -9.76 27.92 3.32
C GLN A 392 -11.16 28.48 3.64
N GLY A 393 -11.91 27.85 4.57
CA GLY A 393 -13.32 28.16 4.82
C GLY A 393 -14.28 27.69 3.72
N LYS A 394 -13.83 26.80 2.84
CA LYS A 394 -14.60 26.21 1.73
C LYS A 394 -15.28 24.92 2.19
N GLU A 395 -16.26 25.07 3.06
CA GLU A 395 -16.84 23.95 3.80
C GLU A 395 -17.63 22.97 2.91
N GLY A 396 -18.26 23.46 1.84
CA GLY A 396 -18.96 22.61 0.88
C GLY A 396 -18.01 21.67 0.14
N GLU A 397 -16.90 22.20 -0.36
CA GLU A 397 -15.84 21.46 -1.04
C GLU A 397 -15.14 20.50 -0.09
N ALA A 398 -14.93 20.90 1.17
CA ALA A 398 -14.39 20.01 2.20
C ALA A 398 -15.29 18.79 2.43
N ARG A 399 -16.62 18.97 2.48
CA ARG A 399 -17.58 17.87 2.60
C ARG A 399 -17.63 17.00 1.35
N LEU A 400 -17.50 17.59 0.16
CA LEU A 400 -17.41 16.83 -1.08
C LEU A 400 -16.16 15.93 -1.09
N ALA A 401 -14.99 16.45 -0.73
CA ALA A 401 -13.77 15.65 -0.64
C ALA A 401 -13.90 14.50 0.37
N SER A 402 -14.58 14.73 1.50
CA SER A 402 -14.94 13.65 2.44
C SER A 402 -15.88 12.62 1.80
N ALA A 403 -16.86 13.06 1.01
CA ALA A 403 -17.80 12.17 0.32
C ALA A 403 -17.06 11.26 -0.68
N GLU A 404 -16.15 11.81 -1.48
CA GLU A 404 -15.31 11.07 -2.43
C GLU A 404 -14.44 10.03 -1.72
N MET A 405 -13.82 10.38 -0.58
CA MET A 405 -13.05 9.45 0.23
C MET A 405 -13.89 8.22 0.64
N TYR A 406 -15.10 8.45 1.17
CA TYR A 406 -15.98 7.36 1.57
C TYR A 406 -16.55 6.59 0.38
N PHE A 407 -16.81 7.27 -0.73
CA PHE A 407 -17.29 6.65 -1.95
C PHE A 407 -16.25 5.69 -2.52
N ALA A 408 -15.00 6.14 -2.63
CA ALA A 408 -13.88 5.31 -3.08
C ALA A 408 -13.60 4.14 -2.13
N ALA A 409 -13.82 4.34 -0.82
CA ALA A 409 -13.74 3.28 0.18
C ALA A 409 -14.94 2.29 0.16
N GLY A 410 -15.93 2.48 -0.71
CA GLY A 410 -17.15 1.66 -0.75
C GLY A 410 -18.09 1.85 0.45
N ALA A 411 -17.86 2.88 1.27
CA ALA A 411 -18.68 3.23 2.42
C ALA A 411 -19.88 4.09 1.98
N GLU A 412 -20.79 3.48 1.20
CA GLU A 412 -21.88 4.16 0.50
C GLU A 412 -22.72 5.06 1.42
N GLN A 413 -23.12 4.57 2.60
CA GLN A 413 -23.94 5.36 3.53
C GLN A 413 -23.26 6.64 3.98
N GLN A 414 -21.97 6.57 4.32
CA GLN A 414 -21.18 7.72 4.71
C GLN A 414 -20.98 8.66 3.51
N ALA A 415 -20.67 8.11 2.33
CA ALA A 415 -20.52 8.88 1.11
C ALA A 415 -21.77 9.72 0.82
N THR A 416 -22.97 9.13 0.85
CA THR A 416 -24.24 9.84 0.66
C THR A 416 -24.46 10.92 1.71
N GLN A 417 -24.18 10.64 2.99
CA GLN A 417 -24.35 11.62 4.06
C GLN A 417 -23.47 12.85 3.87
N PHE A 418 -22.20 12.66 3.50
CA PHE A 418 -21.29 13.77 3.25
C PHE A 418 -21.64 14.51 1.95
N ALA A 419 -22.03 13.78 0.90
CA ALA A 419 -22.43 14.37 -0.37
C ALA A 419 -23.67 15.27 -0.25
N LEU A 420 -24.70 14.85 0.50
CA LEU A 420 -25.87 15.68 0.77
C LEU A 420 -25.53 16.95 1.54
N ARG A 421 -24.64 16.86 2.54
CA ARG A 421 -24.17 18.06 3.25
C ARG A 421 -23.37 19.00 2.35
N ALA A 422 -22.55 18.45 1.46
CA ALA A 422 -21.81 19.23 0.46
C ALA A 422 -22.78 19.94 -0.48
N ARG A 423 -23.76 19.22 -1.04
CA ARG A 423 -24.82 19.75 -1.91
C ARG A 423 -25.53 20.96 -1.29
N ASP A 424 -25.87 20.91 0.00
CA ASP A 424 -26.57 21.98 0.70
C ASP A 424 -25.72 23.26 0.89
N MET A 425 -24.40 23.14 0.77
CA MET A 425 -23.43 24.22 0.97
C MET A 425 -22.86 24.76 -0.36
N LEU A 426 -22.93 23.97 -1.43
CA LEU A 426 -22.36 24.29 -2.74
C LEU A 426 -23.38 25.03 -3.62
N GLU A 427 -22.89 25.86 -4.54
CA GLU A 427 -23.74 26.58 -5.49
C GLU A 427 -24.45 25.58 -6.43
N PRO A 428 -25.80 25.59 -6.51
CA PRO A 428 -26.54 24.70 -7.40
C PRO A 428 -26.09 24.82 -8.86
N GLY A 429 -25.73 23.69 -9.47
CA GLY A 429 -25.25 23.63 -10.86
C GLY A 429 -23.75 23.88 -11.04
N SER A 430 -22.99 24.15 -9.97
CA SER A 430 -21.52 24.08 -10.01
C SER A 430 -21.03 22.65 -10.27
N ALA A 431 -19.79 22.50 -10.75
CA ALA A 431 -19.20 21.19 -11.00
C ALA A 431 -19.12 20.34 -9.72
N GLU A 432 -18.76 20.97 -8.59
CA GLU A 432 -18.71 20.37 -7.27
C GLU A 432 -20.10 19.93 -6.80
N TRP A 433 -21.13 20.75 -7.03
CA TRP A 433 -22.51 20.39 -6.70
C TRP A 433 -22.99 19.19 -7.53
N THR A 434 -22.72 19.18 -8.84
CA THR A 434 -23.05 18.04 -9.72
C THR A 434 -22.35 16.78 -9.23
N ARG A 435 -21.07 16.88 -8.86
CA ARG A 435 -20.31 15.75 -8.37
C ARG A 435 -20.85 15.19 -7.05
N ALA A 436 -21.28 16.06 -6.14
CA ALA A 436 -21.97 15.64 -4.91
C ALA A 436 -23.26 14.85 -5.24
N MET A 437 -24.05 15.34 -6.20
CA MET A 437 -25.27 14.66 -6.64
C MET A 437 -24.99 13.30 -7.29
N ASP A 438 -23.93 13.19 -8.09
CA ASP A 438 -23.52 11.92 -8.71
C ASP A 438 -23.24 10.85 -7.65
N ILE A 439 -22.56 11.21 -6.55
CA ILE A 439 -22.30 10.29 -5.42
C ILE A 439 -23.61 9.86 -4.76
N VAL A 440 -24.56 10.78 -4.57
CA VAL A 440 -25.87 10.47 -4.01
C VAL A 440 -26.61 9.45 -4.89
N PHE A 441 -26.66 9.68 -6.20
CA PHE A 441 -27.32 8.75 -7.11
C PHE A 441 -26.60 7.41 -7.25
N ALA A 442 -25.26 7.41 -7.23
CA ALA A 442 -24.47 6.19 -7.28
C ALA A 442 -24.71 5.28 -6.06
N SER A 443 -25.08 5.85 -4.90
CA SER A 443 -25.46 5.09 -3.70
C SER A 443 -26.86 4.46 -3.75
N GLY A 444 -27.57 4.57 -4.88
CA GLY A 444 -28.88 3.99 -5.11
C GLY A 444 -30.07 4.86 -4.71
N ALA A 445 -29.84 6.10 -4.26
CA ALA A 445 -30.90 7.08 -4.05
C ALA A 445 -31.52 7.52 -5.38
N THR A 446 -32.85 7.63 -5.45
CA THR A 446 -33.56 8.16 -6.62
C THR A 446 -33.76 9.67 -6.51
N GLN A 447 -34.07 10.35 -7.63
CA GLN A 447 -34.47 11.76 -7.60
C GLN A 447 -35.66 11.99 -6.67
N ALA A 448 -36.61 11.06 -6.62
CA ALA A 448 -37.76 11.15 -5.72
C ALA A 448 -37.36 11.05 -4.23
N ASP A 449 -36.31 10.28 -3.91
CA ASP A 449 -35.78 10.23 -2.54
C ASP A 449 -35.13 11.56 -2.15
N VAL A 450 -34.41 12.18 -3.08
CA VAL A 450 -33.81 13.50 -2.91
C VAL A 450 -34.90 14.57 -2.72
N ASP A 451 -35.91 14.60 -3.59
CA ASP A 451 -37.02 15.55 -3.52
C ASP A 451 -37.81 15.39 -2.21
N ALA A 452 -38.05 14.15 -1.78
CA ALA A 452 -38.71 13.84 -0.50
C ALA A 452 -37.86 14.19 0.72
N MET A 453 -36.53 14.24 0.60
CA MET A 453 -35.64 14.74 1.63
C MET A 453 -35.69 16.26 1.71
N ASP A 454 -35.70 16.95 0.57
CA ASP A 454 -35.79 18.41 0.48
C ASP A 454 -37.13 18.91 1.03
N GLU A 455 -38.24 18.25 0.69
CA GLU A 455 -39.56 18.54 1.29
C GLU A 455 -39.56 18.37 2.80
N ARG A 456 -38.90 17.32 3.33
CA ARG A 456 -38.79 17.09 4.77
C ARG A 456 -37.91 18.13 5.45
N TYR A 457 -36.88 18.62 4.78
CA TYR A 457 -35.99 19.65 5.29
C TYR A 457 -36.69 21.02 5.34
N GLU A 458 -37.40 21.40 4.28
CA GLU A 458 -38.21 22.62 4.24
C GLU A 458 -39.32 22.63 5.31
N ARG A 459 -39.95 21.48 5.58
CA ARG A 459 -40.92 21.36 6.69
C ARG A 459 -40.30 21.45 8.09
N ARG A 460 -38.98 21.23 8.23
CA ARG A 460 -38.25 21.27 9.51
C ARG A 460 -37.50 22.59 9.74
N ARG A 461 -37.41 23.48 8.73
CA ARG A 461 -36.85 24.82 8.93
C ARG A 461 -37.71 25.57 9.96
N PRO A 462 -37.14 26.05 11.08
CA PRO A 462 -37.90 26.90 11.99
C PRO A 462 -38.29 28.16 11.22
N THR A 463 -39.59 28.41 11.12
CA THR A 463 -40.10 29.68 10.61
C THR A 463 -39.56 30.78 11.51
N VAL A 464 -38.57 31.52 11.03
CA VAL A 464 -38.23 32.82 11.61
C VAL A 464 -39.43 33.71 11.34
N VAL A 465 -40.37 33.71 12.28
CA VAL A 465 -41.42 34.71 12.34
C VAL A 465 -40.71 36.01 12.68
N VAL A 466 -40.32 36.77 11.66
CA VAL A 466 -39.99 38.19 11.85
C VAL A 466 -41.29 38.84 12.33
N PRO A 467 -41.37 39.36 13.56
CA PRO A 467 -42.57 40.03 14.02
C PRO A 467 -42.80 41.25 13.13
N ALA A 468 -43.94 41.30 12.47
CA ALA A 468 -44.35 42.49 11.73
C ALA A 468 -44.67 43.60 12.73
N GLY A 469 -43.75 44.57 12.87
CA GLY A 469 -44.01 45.90 13.42
C GLY A 469 -44.35 45.98 14.92
N GLY A 470 -43.47 46.64 15.65
CA GLY A 470 -43.73 47.25 16.96
C GLY A 470 -42.84 48.46 17.12
#